data_AF-C0PCU2-F1
#
_entry.id   AF-C0PCU2-F1
#
_cell.length_a   1.000
_cell.length_b   1.000
_cell.length_c   1.000
_cell.angle_alpha   90.00
_cell.angle_beta   90.00
_cell.angle_gamma   90.00
#
_symmetry.space_group_name_H-M   'P 1'
#
loop_
_entity.id
_entity.type
_entity.pdbx_description
1 polymer ?
#
loop_
_entity_poly.entity_id
_entity_poly.type
_entity_poly.pdbx_seq_one_letter_code
_entity_poly.pdbx_strand_id
1 'polypeptide(L)'
;MVALVDMDSEEIQVYIDYFDITLVPATIFFFNAHHMKMDSGTPDHTKWIGSFSSKQDFIDVVEAIFRGAMKGKLIVSCPLPPERIPRFQLLFKDV
;
A
#
# COMPACT_ATOMS: atom_id res chain seq x y z
N MET A 1 -0.49 -14.10 -4.48
CA MET A 1 -1.93 -13.99 -4.82
C MET A 1 -2.30 -12.53 -4.75
N VAL A 2 -3.01 -11.99 -5.74
CA VAL A 2 -3.60 -10.65 -5.67
C VAL A 2 -5.10 -10.87 -5.51
N ALA A 3 -5.71 -10.22 -4.53
CA ALA A 3 -7.14 -10.25 -4.28
C ALA A 3 -7.68 -8.82 -4.34
N LEU A 4 -8.81 -8.64 -5.02
CA LEU A 4 -9.59 -7.41 -4.96
C LEU A 4 -10.73 -7.65 -3.99
N VAL A 5 -10.93 -6.72 -3.06
CA VAL A 5 -11.95 -6.81 -2.03
C VAL A 5 -12.88 -5.60 -2.13
N ASP A 6 -14.17 -5.83 -1.90
CA ASP A 6 -15.15 -4.77 -1.78
C ASP A 6 -15.11 -4.21 -0.36
N MET A 7 -15.01 -2.89 -0.24
CA MET A 7 -14.98 -2.24 1.06
C MET A 7 -16.32 -2.27 1.76
N ASP A 8 -17.43 -2.41 1.04
CA ASP A 8 -18.76 -2.49 1.64
C ASP A 8 -19.06 -3.90 2.21
N SER A 9 -18.15 -4.86 2.02
CA SER A 9 -18.29 -6.21 2.57
C SER A 9 -18.06 -6.22 4.09
N GLU A 10 -19.00 -6.80 4.84
CA GLU A 10 -18.91 -6.95 6.30
C GLU A 10 -17.63 -7.65 6.76
N GLU A 11 -17.15 -8.65 6.01
CA GLU A 11 -15.94 -9.40 6.31
C GLU A 11 -14.66 -8.54 6.21
N ILE A 12 -14.72 -7.45 5.43
CA ILE A 12 -13.59 -6.57 5.15
C ILE A 12 -13.54 -5.39 6.13
N GLN A 13 -14.64 -5.05 6.78
CA GLN A 13 -14.74 -3.94 7.75
C GLN A 13 -13.68 -4.03 8.86
N VAL A 14 -13.42 -5.23 9.40
CA VAL A 14 -12.38 -5.43 10.42
C VAL A 14 -10.98 -5.03 9.93
N TYR A 15 -10.69 -5.23 8.64
CA TYR A 15 -9.41 -4.83 8.04
C TYR A 15 -9.36 -3.34 7.74
N ILE A 16 -10.48 -2.73 7.35
CA ILE A 16 -10.59 -1.28 7.14
C ILE A 16 -10.26 -0.55 8.44
N ASP A 17 -10.89 -0.96 9.54
CA ASP A 17 -10.66 -0.41 10.88
C ASP A 17 -9.22 -0.66 11.34
N TYR A 18 -8.71 -1.89 11.17
CA TYR A 18 -7.37 -2.25 11.61
C TYR A 18 -6.26 -1.47 10.88
N PHE A 19 -6.42 -1.24 9.57
CA PHE A 19 -5.45 -0.52 8.75
C PHE A 19 -5.71 0.99 8.63
N ASP A 20 -6.76 1.49 9.28
CA ASP A 20 -7.19 2.89 9.20
C ASP A 20 -7.32 3.36 7.74
N ILE A 21 -8.09 2.61 6.93
CA ILE A 21 -8.30 2.91 5.51
C ILE A 21 -9.38 3.99 5.39
N THR A 22 -8.93 5.24 5.27
CA THR A 22 -9.81 6.41 5.06
C THR A 22 -9.91 6.84 3.60
N LEU A 23 -8.96 6.41 2.76
CA LEU A 23 -8.85 6.79 1.34
C LEU A 23 -8.71 5.55 0.47
N VAL A 24 -9.35 5.59 -0.71
CA VAL A 24 -9.45 4.47 -1.64
C VAL A 24 -9.05 4.90 -3.05
N PRO A 25 -8.45 4.00 -3.86
CA PRO A 25 -8.10 2.62 -3.53
C PRO A 25 -6.91 2.54 -2.56
N ALA A 26 -6.88 1.49 -1.73
CA ALA A 26 -5.77 1.18 -0.82
C ALA A 26 -5.25 -0.23 -1.10
N THR A 27 -3.94 -0.40 -1.18
CA THR A 27 -3.28 -1.71 -1.38
C THR A 27 -2.40 -2.03 -0.18
N ILE A 28 -2.56 -3.24 0.37
CA ILE A 28 -1.77 -3.74 1.49
C ILE A 28 -1.02 -5.00 1.04
N PHE A 29 0.25 -5.11 1.43
CA PHE A 29 1.11 -6.21 1.02
C PHE A 29 1.32 -7.20 2.16
N PHE A 30 1.19 -8.49 1.86
CA PHE A 30 1.49 -9.57 2.79
C PHE A 30 2.43 -10.60 2.15
N PHE A 31 3.32 -11.16 2.96
CA PHE A 31 4.19 -12.27 2.58
C PHE A 31 4.26 -13.29 3.71
N ASN A 32 3.84 -14.54 3.46
CA ASN A 32 3.75 -15.60 4.47
C ASN A 32 3.06 -15.13 5.77
N ALA A 33 1.87 -14.52 5.64
CA ALA A 33 1.08 -13.91 6.72
C ALA A 33 1.74 -12.71 7.44
N HIS A 34 2.92 -12.27 7.03
CA HIS A 34 3.54 -11.06 7.57
C HIS A 34 3.13 -9.84 6.74
N HIS A 35 2.70 -8.78 7.42
CA HIS A 35 2.43 -7.49 6.79
C HIS A 35 3.74 -6.83 6.34
N MET A 36 3.82 -6.54 5.05
CA MET A 36 4.97 -5.95 4.41
C MET A 36 4.75 -4.44 4.23
N LYS A 37 5.65 -3.65 4.80
CA LYS A 37 5.61 -2.18 4.75
C LYS A 37 6.46 -1.65 3.60
N MET A 38 6.09 -0.48 3.09
CA MET A 38 6.86 0.22 2.05
C MET A 38 7.17 1.65 2.47
N ASP A 39 8.45 2.01 2.43
CA ASP A 39 8.92 3.38 2.59
C ASP A 39 8.88 4.07 1.22
N SER A 40 7.84 4.86 0.99
CA SER A 40 7.64 5.72 -0.18
C SER A 40 7.98 7.19 0.09
N GLY A 41 8.62 7.51 1.21
CA GLY A 41 8.84 8.88 1.67
C GLY A 41 7.60 9.55 2.26
N THR A 42 6.52 8.81 2.47
CA THR A 42 5.30 9.25 3.16
C THR A 42 5.33 8.82 4.63
N PRO A 43 4.65 9.51 5.56
CA PRO A 43 4.62 9.11 6.97
C PRO A 43 3.99 7.74 7.24
N ASP A 44 3.04 7.33 6.38
CA ASP A 44 2.43 6.02 6.44
C ASP A 44 3.13 5.05 5.49
N HIS A 45 3.62 3.94 6.04
CA HIS A 45 4.28 2.84 5.31
C HIS A 45 3.43 1.56 5.26
N THR A 46 2.24 1.57 5.87
CA THR A 46 1.41 0.39 6.10
C THR A 46 0.54 0.03 4.91
N LYS A 47 0.23 1.01 4.07
CA LYS A 47 -0.67 0.88 2.92
C LYS A 47 -0.24 1.81 1.80
N TRP A 48 -0.44 1.36 0.57
CA TRP A 48 -0.30 2.17 -0.62
C TRP A 48 -1.65 2.78 -0.97
N ILE A 49 -1.77 4.10 -0.81
CA ILE A 49 -3.01 4.83 -1.12
C ILE A 49 -2.92 5.39 -2.54
N GLY A 50 -3.94 5.13 -3.35
CA GLY A 50 -4.07 5.60 -4.72
C GLY A 50 -3.71 4.55 -5.77
N SER A 51 -3.93 4.93 -7.03
CA SER A 51 -3.68 4.05 -8.18
C SER A 51 -2.22 4.12 -8.63
N PHE A 52 -1.72 3.02 -9.18
CA PHE A 52 -0.43 3.00 -9.88
C PHE A 52 -0.56 3.72 -11.23
N SER A 53 0.45 4.49 -11.63
CA SER A 53 0.41 5.25 -12.89
C SER A 53 0.54 4.35 -14.12
N SER A 54 1.22 3.21 -13.98
CA SER A 54 1.38 2.22 -15.04
C SER A 54 1.30 0.79 -14.49
N LYS A 55 1.07 -0.19 -15.38
CA LYS A 55 1.16 -1.61 -15.00
C LYS A 55 2.56 -2.00 -14.54
N GLN A 56 3.59 -1.40 -15.13
CA GLN A 56 4.97 -1.67 -14.75
C GLN A 56 5.26 -1.18 -13.34
N ASP A 57 4.72 -0.01 -12.96
CA ASP A 57 4.88 0.56 -11.62
C ASP A 57 4.37 -0.40 -10.54
N PHE A 58 3.22 -1.04 -10.79
CA PHE A 58 2.67 -2.07 -9.91
C PHE A 58 3.58 -3.31 -9.82
N ILE A 59 4.08 -3.79 -10.97
CA ILE A 59 4.98 -4.95 -11.04
C ILE A 59 6.26 -4.66 -10.26
N ASP A 60 6.86 -3.50 -10.44
CA ASP A 60 8.11 -3.10 -9.78
C ASP A 60 7.93 -3.02 -8.26
N VAL A 61 6.82 -2.46 -7.78
CA VAL A 61 6.47 -2.43 -6.34
C VAL A 61 6.32 -3.85 -5.77
N VAL A 62 5.59 -4.73 -6.46
CA VAL A 62 5.42 -6.13 -6.03
C VAL A 62 6.75 -6.86 -6.02
N GLU A 63 7.61 -6.64 -7.01
CA GLU A 63 8.95 -7.23 -7.07
C GLU A 63 9.82 -6.77 -5.90
N ALA A 64 9.82 -5.46 -5.59
CA ALA A 64 10.58 -4.90 -4.48
C ALA A 64 10.14 -5.50 -3.13
N ILE A 65 8.81 -5.61 -2.91
CA ILE A 65 8.24 -6.29 -1.74
C ILE A 65 8.70 -7.74 -1.68
N PHE A 66 8.55 -8.50 -2.78
CA PHE A 66 8.91 -9.91 -2.83
C PHE A 66 10.40 -10.15 -2.55
N ARG A 67 11.28 -9.40 -3.22
CA ARG A 67 12.74 -9.50 -3.01
C ARG A 67 13.15 -9.10 -1.59
N GLY A 68 12.48 -8.11 -1.00
CA GLY A 68 12.71 -7.71 0.38
C GLY A 68 12.28 -8.80 1.37
N ALA A 69 11.09 -9.36 1.17
CA ALA A 69 10.54 -10.42 2.01
C ALA A 69 11.39 -11.70 1.95
N MET A 70 11.87 -12.08 0.76
CA MET A 70 12.80 -13.21 0.58
C MET A 70 14.13 -13.04 1.33
N LYS A 71 14.50 -11.79 1.65
CA LYS A 71 15.68 -11.45 2.47
C LYS A 71 15.34 -11.25 3.96
N GLY A 72 14.11 -11.58 4.38
CA GLY A 72 13.65 -11.44 5.76
C GLY A 72 13.34 -10.00 6.19
N LYS A 73 13.21 -9.05 5.25
CA LYS A 73 12.80 -7.68 5.59
C LYS A 73 11.29 -7.61 5.81
N LEU A 74 10.86 -6.74 6.72
CA LEU A 74 9.45 -6.37 6.92
C LEU A 74 9.09 -4.99 6.34
N ILE A 75 10.10 -4.21 5.97
CA ILE A 75 9.96 -2.92 5.31
C ILE A 75 10.94 -2.82 4.14
N VAL A 76 10.47 -2.28 3.02
CA VAL A 76 11.26 -2.09 1.79
C VAL A 76 11.16 -0.66 1.31
N SER A 77 12.21 -0.13 0.68
CA SER A 77 12.16 1.18 0.02
C SER A 77 11.39 1.07 -1.30
N CYS A 78 10.60 2.09 -1.62
CA CYS A 78 9.86 2.20 -2.86
C CYS A 78 10.83 2.24 -4.06
N PRO A 79 10.62 1.43 -5.10
CA PRO A 79 11.48 1.43 -6.30
C PRO A 79 11.14 2.55 -7.29
N LEU A 80 9.99 3.23 -7.11
CA LEU A 80 9.48 4.20 -8.06
C LEU A 80 10.05 5.60 -7.80
N PRO A 81 10.23 6.42 -8.85
CA PRO A 81 10.64 7.80 -8.68
C PRO A 81 9.52 8.64 -8.02
N PRO A 82 9.84 9.73 -7.29
CA PRO A 82 8.87 10.49 -6.48
C PRO A 82 7.68 11.08 -7.25
N GLU A 83 7.79 11.24 -8.57
CA GLU A 83 6.71 11.74 -9.44
C GLU A 83 5.68 10.65 -9.76
N ARG A 84 6.02 9.37 -9.57
CA ARG A 84 5.15 8.21 -9.79
C ARG A 84 4.46 7.72 -8.52
N ILE A 85 4.87 8.24 -7.36
CA ILE A 85 4.25 7.95 -6.06
C ILE A 85 3.00 8.82 -5.93
N PRO A 86 1.81 8.24 -5.69
CA PRO A 86 0.58 9.00 -5.49
C PRO A 86 0.74 10.03 -4.38
N ARG A 87 0.38 11.29 -4.69
CA ARG A 87 0.33 12.36 -3.70
C ARG A 87 -1.13 12.69 -3.44
N PHE A 88 -1.56 12.50 -2.21
CA PHE A 88 -2.85 12.97 -1.74
C PHE A 88 -2.62 14.28 -0.98
N GLN A 89 -3.28 15.35 -1.41
CA GLN A 89 -3.49 16.49 -0.52
C GLN A 89 -4.57 16.05 0.47
N LEU A 90 -4.19 15.93 1.74
CA LEU A 90 -5.17 15.92 2.81
C LEU A 90 -5.82 17.31 2.79
N LEU A 91 -6.97 17.42 2.14
CA LEU A 91 -7.88 18.54 2.31
C LEU A 91 -8.48 18.40 3.71
N PHE A 92 -7.69 18.64 4.76
CA PHE A 92 -8.27 19.05 6.02
C PHE A 92 -8.98 20.37 5.70
N LYS A 93 -10.30 20.31 5.52
CA LYS A 93 -11.10 21.49 5.74
C LYS A 93 -10.83 21.86 7.20
N ASP A 94 -10.17 22.99 7.40
CA ASP A 94 -10.06 23.63 8.70
C ASP A 94 -11.46 23.63 9.33
N VAL A 95 -11.63 22.83 10.38
CA VAL A 95 -12.80 22.86 11.27
C VAL A 95 -12.48 23.82 12.41
#